data_AF-A0A0G0F3F5-F1
#
_entry.id   AF-A0A0G0F3F5-F1
#
_cell.length_a   1.000
_cell.length_b   1.000
_cell.length_c   1.000
_cell.angle_alpha   90.00
_cell.angle_beta   90.00
_cell.angle_gamma   90.00
#
_symmetry.space_group_name_H-M   'P 1'
#
loop_
_entity.id
_entity.type
_entity.pdbx_description
1 polymer ?
#
loop_
_entity_poly.entity_id
_entity_poly.type
_entity_poly.pdbx_seq_one_letter_code
_entity_poly.pdbx_strand_id
1 'polypeptide(L)'
;MSDQGAIETMALPEIQQIIPEVGEIPTPAVLEQAIVQATPEAENAPSWFGQVVKRVSDAWFEPKSFEQNPEVYEKLGVRTYKKYVPTSGDLVRRLVWKRFGDESWVKGNVDSLKSMERFTRIYEGIHATFLGVGVATMAAQLQAGQIEGAAFTAGLNTLVNVYPIMTQRYNRSRLYRTIHKMEERQQNSNQPPKPQS
;
A
#
# COMPACT_ATOMS: atom_id res chain seq x y z
N MET A 1 -24.62 51.64 16.75
CA MET A 1 -23.36 50.91 17.06
C MET A 1 -23.63 49.45 16.77
N SER A 2 -23.34 49.04 15.54
CA SER A 2 -23.49 47.66 15.05
C SER A 2 -22.24 47.36 14.26
N ASP A 3 -21.35 46.59 14.87
CA ASP A 3 -20.04 46.25 14.33
C ASP A 3 -20.20 44.97 13.49
N GLN A 4 -20.36 45.13 12.18
CA GLN A 4 -20.39 44.04 11.22
C GLN A 4 -18.94 43.75 10.80
N GLY A 5 -18.32 42.79 11.50
CA GLY A 5 -17.03 42.24 11.14
C GLY A 5 -17.09 41.59 9.77
N ALA A 6 -16.25 42.09 8.85
CA ALA A 6 -16.03 41.54 7.54
C ALA A 6 -15.55 40.09 7.64
N ILE A 7 -16.34 39.14 7.13
CA ILE A 7 -15.84 37.82 6.76
C ILE A 7 -15.07 38.03 5.46
N GLU A 8 -13.77 38.22 5.60
CA GLU A 8 -12.83 38.27 4.51
C GLU A 8 -12.81 36.88 3.85
N THR A 9 -13.44 36.80 2.68
CA THR A 9 -13.41 35.64 1.79
C THR A 9 -11.96 35.38 1.39
N MET A 10 -11.26 34.50 2.13
CA MET A 10 -9.97 33.97 1.70
C MET A 10 -10.18 33.29 0.35
N ALA A 11 -9.65 33.94 -0.69
CA ALA A 11 -9.64 33.42 -2.03
C ALA A 11 -8.94 32.05 -2.03
N LEU A 12 -9.52 31.09 -2.75
CA LEU A 12 -9.04 29.73 -2.95
C LEU A 12 -8.19 29.54 -4.24
N PRO A 13 -7.20 30.38 -4.64
CA PRO A 13 -6.38 30.07 -5.81
C PRO A 13 -5.13 29.24 -5.51
N GLU A 14 -4.71 29.05 -4.24
CA GLU A 14 -3.44 28.37 -3.95
C GLU A 14 -3.51 26.84 -3.77
N ILE A 15 -4.69 26.25 -3.53
CA ILE A 15 -4.80 24.78 -3.34
C ILE A 15 -4.74 24.03 -4.69
N GLN A 16 -5.00 24.70 -5.81
CA GLN A 16 -5.03 24.07 -7.13
C GLN A 16 -3.65 23.75 -7.73
N GLN A 17 -2.55 24.26 -7.17
CA GLN A 17 -1.21 24.03 -7.72
C GLN A 17 -0.53 22.75 -7.20
N ILE A 18 -1.12 22.05 -6.22
CA ILE A 18 -0.48 20.87 -5.58
C ILE A 18 -1.18 19.57 -5.97
N ILE A 19 -2.35 19.61 -6.61
CA ILE A 19 -3.10 18.41 -7.00
C ILE A 19 -2.75 18.09 -8.46
N PRO A 20 -1.94 17.05 -8.75
CA PRO A 20 -1.75 16.60 -10.12
C PRO A 20 -3.09 16.23 -10.75
N GLU A 21 -3.21 16.45 -12.07
CA GLU A 21 -4.40 16.16 -12.86
C GLU A 21 -5.01 14.80 -12.48
N VAL A 22 -6.33 14.77 -12.29
CA VAL A 22 -7.11 13.59 -11.87
C VAL A 22 -6.94 12.48 -12.92
N GLY A 23 -5.89 11.67 -12.78
CA GLY A 23 -5.53 10.66 -13.78
C GLY A 23 -4.15 10.03 -13.57
N GLU A 24 -3.18 10.75 -13.00
CA GLU A 24 -1.86 10.19 -12.72
C GLU A 24 -1.69 9.80 -11.25
N ILE A 25 -1.38 8.53 -11.00
CA ILE A 25 -1.01 8.08 -9.65
C ILE A 25 0.32 8.75 -9.30
N PRO A 26 0.40 9.54 -8.21
CA PRO A 26 1.61 10.26 -7.86
C PRO A 26 2.77 9.28 -7.71
N THR A 27 3.90 9.64 -8.32
CA THR A 27 5.11 8.83 -8.21
C THR A 27 5.57 8.77 -6.74
N PRO A 28 6.33 7.74 -6.32
CA PRO A 28 6.84 7.65 -4.96
C PRO A 28 7.60 8.91 -4.51
N ALA A 29 8.30 9.60 -5.42
CA ALA A 29 9.00 10.85 -5.13
C ALA A 29 8.05 12.01 -4.82
N VAL A 30 6.92 12.10 -5.53
CA VAL A 30 5.88 13.13 -5.27
C VAL A 30 5.20 12.85 -3.92
N LEU A 31 4.94 11.59 -3.60
CA LEU A 31 4.40 11.21 -2.30
C LEU A 31 5.36 11.53 -1.15
N GLU A 32 6.66 11.24 -1.30
CA GLU A 32 7.67 11.60 -0.29
C GLU A 32 7.74 13.12 -0.08
N GLN A 33 7.77 13.91 -1.15
CA GLN A 33 7.81 15.37 -1.06
C GLN A 33 6.57 15.94 -0.37
N ALA A 34 5.38 15.43 -0.71
CA ALA A 34 4.14 15.86 -0.09
C ALA A 34 4.09 15.53 1.42
N ILE A 35 4.60 14.36 1.82
CA ILE A 35 4.69 13.97 3.24
C ILE A 35 5.63 14.91 3.99
N VAL A 36 6.83 15.17 3.45
CA VAL A 36 7.82 16.07 4.06
C VAL A 36 7.27 17.49 4.24
N GLN A 37 6.59 18.02 3.22
CA GLN A 37 5.96 19.35 3.31
C GLN A 37 4.82 19.40 4.32
N ALA A 38 4.04 18.33 4.46
CA ALA A 38 2.92 18.26 5.40
C ALA A 38 3.37 18.07 6.87
N THR A 39 4.62 17.69 7.12
CA THR A 39 5.14 17.44 8.48
C THR A 39 6.45 18.19 8.76
N PRO A 40 6.47 19.52 8.76
CA PRO A 40 7.69 20.31 9.04
C PRO A 40 8.26 20.05 10.45
N GLU A 41 7.41 19.69 11.40
CA GLU A 41 7.82 19.30 12.77
C GLU A 41 8.59 17.98 12.82
N ALA A 42 8.50 17.14 11.77
CA ALA A 42 9.25 15.89 11.69
C ALA A 42 10.76 16.12 11.62
N GLU A 43 11.23 17.28 11.15
CA GLU A 43 12.66 17.65 11.19
C GLU A 43 13.18 17.84 12.61
N ASN A 44 12.30 18.24 13.54
CA ASN A 44 12.62 18.40 14.97
C ASN A 44 12.44 17.11 15.76
N ALA A 45 12.00 16.02 15.12
CA ALA A 45 11.86 14.74 15.80
C ALA A 45 13.25 14.23 16.24
N PRO A 46 13.39 13.75 17.49
CA PRO A 46 14.65 13.18 17.93
C PRO A 46 15.15 12.08 16.99
N SER A 47 16.45 12.03 16.70
CA SER A 47 17.01 11.05 15.75
C SER A 47 16.72 9.58 16.11
N TRP A 48 16.50 9.28 17.40
CA TRP A 48 16.08 7.96 17.87
C TRP A 48 14.67 7.59 17.38
N PHE A 49 13.77 8.57 17.23
CA PHE A 49 12.41 8.36 16.75
C PHE A 49 12.41 7.87 15.31
N GLY A 50 13.18 8.53 14.44
CA GLY A 50 13.36 8.09 13.05
C GLY A 50 13.93 6.67 12.94
N GLN A 51 14.91 6.33 13.80
CA GLN A 51 15.48 4.98 13.85
C GLN A 51 14.46 3.93 14.32
N VAL A 52 13.63 4.24 15.31
CA VAL A 52 12.57 3.35 15.80
C VAL A 52 11.51 3.16 14.72
N VAL A 53 11.02 4.24 14.10
CA VAL A 53 10.05 4.16 13.00
C VAL A 53 10.60 3.33 11.85
N LYS A 54 11.86 3.55 11.46
CA LYS A 54 12.52 2.75 10.43
C LYS A 54 12.57 1.27 10.81
N ARG A 55 13.00 0.94 12.03
CA ARG A 55 13.08 -0.46 12.50
C ARG A 55 11.70 -1.13 12.54
N VAL A 56 10.69 -0.41 13.02
CA VAL A 56 9.30 -0.91 13.07
C VAL A 56 8.75 -1.11 11.66
N SER A 57 9.00 -0.17 10.76
CA SER A 57 8.60 -0.27 9.35
C SER A 57 9.29 -1.46 8.66
N ASP A 58 10.61 -1.56 8.78
CA ASP A 58 11.39 -2.68 8.25
C ASP A 58 10.86 -4.01 8.81
N ALA A 59 10.68 -4.09 10.14
CA ALA A 59 10.11 -5.25 10.80
C ALA A 59 8.64 -5.50 10.47
N TRP A 60 7.87 -4.53 9.96
CA TRP A 60 6.49 -4.74 9.52
C TRP A 60 6.45 -5.31 8.11
N PHE A 61 7.22 -4.73 7.19
CA PHE A 61 7.19 -5.07 5.75
C PHE A 61 8.05 -6.27 5.36
N GLU A 62 9.04 -6.63 6.18
CA GLU A 62 9.86 -7.82 5.94
C GLU A 62 9.00 -9.09 5.90
N PRO A 63 9.20 -9.99 4.92
CA PRO A 63 8.49 -11.27 4.87
C PRO A 63 8.60 -12.04 6.17
N LYS A 64 7.47 -12.46 6.72
CA LYS A 64 7.46 -13.36 7.87
C LYS A 64 7.66 -14.81 7.44
N SER A 65 8.21 -15.63 8.32
CA SER A 65 8.47 -17.05 8.03
C SER A 65 7.23 -17.79 7.53
N PHE A 66 6.06 -17.51 8.12
CA PHE A 66 4.80 -18.11 7.68
C PHE A 66 4.33 -17.62 6.29
N GLU A 67 4.74 -16.42 5.87
CA GLU A 67 4.39 -15.83 4.57
C GLU A 67 5.19 -16.44 3.42
N GLN A 68 6.25 -17.19 3.76
CA GLN A 68 6.99 -17.99 2.79
C GLN A 68 6.13 -19.12 2.23
N ASN A 69 5.06 -19.57 2.91
CA ASN A 69 4.10 -20.49 2.34
C ASN A 69 2.83 -19.74 1.86
N PRO A 70 2.60 -19.60 0.54
CA PRO A 70 1.42 -18.92 0.00
C PRO A 70 0.10 -19.59 0.39
N GLU A 71 0.12 -20.88 0.72
CA GLU A 71 -1.08 -21.64 1.12
C GLU A 71 -1.74 -21.06 2.37
N VAL A 72 -0.98 -20.40 3.25
CA VAL A 72 -1.53 -19.75 4.45
C VAL A 72 -2.58 -18.73 4.04
N TYR A 73 -2.25 -17.87 3.07
CA TYR A 73 -3.18 -16.87 2.55
C TYR A 73 -4.30 -17.48 1.70
N GLU A 74 -4.02 -18.56 0.96
CA GLU A 74 -5.05 -19.25 0.19
C GLU A 74 -6.12 -19.88 1.11
N LYS A 75 -5.72 -20.48 2.23
CA LYS A 75 -6.62 -21.04 3.25
C LYS A 75 -7.45 -19.96 3.94
N LEU A 76 -6.90 -18.76 4.12
CA LEU A 76 -7.61 -17.59 4.62
C LEU A 76 -8.53 -16.93 3.56
N GLY A 77 -8.66 -17.53 2.37
CA GLY A 77 -9.56 -17.04 1.32
C GLY A 77 -9.05 -15.80 0.57
N VAL A 78 -7.80 -15.39 0.76
CA VAL A 78 -7.21 -14.18 0.12
C VAL A 78 -7.27 -14.29 -1.39
N ARG A 79 -7.08 -15.49 -1.95
CA ARG A 79 -7.18 -15.72 -3.40
C ARG A 79 -8.61 -15.47 -3.92
N THR A 80 -9.61 -15.89 -3.17
CA THR A 80 -11.02 -15.64 -3.49
C THR A 80 -11.33 -14.15 -3.36
N TYR A 81 -10.92 -13.51 -2.27
CA TYR A 81 -11.08 -12.08 -2.07
C TYR A 81 -10.47 -11.27 -3.23
N LYS A 82 -9.19 -11.53 -3.56
CA LYS A 82 -8.48 -10.87 -4.66
C LYS A 82 -9.20 -11.04 -6.00
N LYS A 83 -9.90 -12.16 -6.22
CA LYS A 83 -10.63 -12.37 -7.48
C LYS A 83 -11.78 -11.38 -7.64
N TYR A 84 -12.46 -11.03 -6.55
CA TYR A 84 -13.72 -10.29 -6.58
C TYR A 84 -13.65 -8.84 -6.08
N VAL A 85 -12.54 -8.43 -5.46
CA VAL A 85 -12.44 -7.07 -4.92
C VAL A 85 -12.62 -6.01 -6.03
N PRO A 86 -13.53 -5.04 -5.87
CA PRO A 86 -13.97 -4.18 -6.97
C PRO A 86 -12.94 -3.15 -7.43
N THR A 87 -11.91 -2.86 -6.63
CA THR A 87 -10.92 -1.83 -6.94
C THR A 87 -9.72 -2.38 -7.72
N SER A 88 -9.17 -3.51 -7.28
CA SER A 88 -7.94 -4.10 -7.81
C SER A 88 -8.05 -5.58 -8.16
N GLY A 89 -9.27 -6.13 -8.14
CA GLY A 89 -9.48 -7.56 -8.27
C GLY A 89 -9.26 -8.08 -9.67
N ASP A 90 -8.88 -9.36 -9.77
CA ASP A 90 -8.56 -10.00 -11.05
C ASP A 90 -9.73 -9.92 -12.03
N LEU A 91 -10.97 -10.00 -11.54
CA LEU A 91 -12.17 -9.88 -12.37
C LEU A 91 -12.32 -8.47 -12.93
N VAL A 92 -12.18 -7.44 -12.10
CA VAL A 92 -12.28 -6.04 -12.53
C VAL A 92 -11.16 -5.70 -13.50
N ARG A 93 -9.94 -6.15 -13.23
CA ARG A 93 -8.81 -5.94 -14.16
C ARG A 93 -9.05 -6.58 -15.52
N ARG A 94 -9.60 -7.80 -15.55
CA ARG A 94 -9.90 -8.51 -16.80
C ARG A 94 -11.05 -7.89 -17.58
N LEU A 95 -12.10 -7.45 -16.90
CA LEU A 95 -13.33 -6.98 -17.55
C LEU A 95 -13.29 -5.50 -17.90
N VAL A 96 -12.71 -4.68 -17.01
CA VAL A 96 -12.72 -3.22 -17.11
C VAL A 96 -11.41 -2.74 -17.72
N TRP A 97 -10.28 -3.01 -17.06
CA TRP A 97 -8.99 -2.39 -17.41
C TRP A 97 -8.41 -2.89 -18.73
N LYS A 98 -8.63 -4.17 -19.08
CA LYS A 98 -8.24 -4.71 -20.39
C LYS A 98 -8.96 -4.01 -21.56
N ARG A 99 -10.15 -3.46 -21.32
CA ARG A 99 -10.92 -2.71 -22.33
C ARG A 99 -10.40 -1.29 -22.54
N PHE A 100 -9.73 -0.72 -21.54
CA PHE A 100 -9.19 0.65 -21.56
C PHE A 100 -7.69 0.72 -21.90
N GLY A 101 -7.10 -0.39 -22.37
CA GLY A 101 -5.73 -0.39 -22.87
C GLY A 101 -4.64 -0.34 -21.80
N ASP A 102 -4.94 -0.76 -20.56
CA ASP A 102 -3.98 -0.75 -19.45
C ASP A 102 -2.68 -1.52 -19.82
N GLU A 103 -1.58 -0.78 -20.00
CA GLU A 103 -0.24 -1.36 -20.08
C GLU A 103 -0.01 -2.15 -18.80
N SER A 104 0.27 -3.44 -18.90
CA SER A 104 0.50 -4.24 -17.69
C SER A 104 1.65 -3.62 -16.89
N TRP A 105 1.35 -3.14 -15.69
CA TRP A 105 2.30 -2.59 -14.72
C TRP A 105 3.55 -3.48 -14.48
N VAL A 106 3.45 -4.78 -14.80
CA VAL A 106 4.59 -5.71 -14.83
C VAL A 106 5.04 -5.88 -16.28
N LYS A 107 6.11 -5.16 -16.67
CA LYS A 107 6.69 -5.19 -18.02
C LYS A 107 7.64 -6.39 -18.25
N GLY A 108 7.38 -7.52 -17.60
CA GLY A 108 8.15 -8.77 -17.77
C GLY A 108 9.63 -8.71 -17.40
N ASN A 109 10.09 -7.62 -16.77
CA ASN A 109 11.48 -7.39 -16.39
C ASN A 109 11.62 -7.18 -14.87
N VAL A 110 12.84 -7.36 -14.34
CA VAL A 110 13.13 -7.31 -12.91
C VAL A 110 12.77 -5.95 -12.29
N ASP A 111 13.06 -4.84 -12.98
CA ASP A 111 12.79 -3.50 -12.45
C ASP A 111 11.31 -3.23 -12.28
N SER A 112 10.48 -3.68 -13.22
CA SER A 112 9.02 -3.59 -13.12
C SER A 112 8.47 -4.41 -11.94
N LEU A 113 9.08 -5.57 -11.65
CA LEU A 113 8.70 -6.39 -10.48
C LEU A 113 9.13 -5.71 -9.16
N LYS A 114 10.33 -5.12 -9.12
CA LYS A 114 10.79 -4.32 -7.97
C LYS A 114 9.92 -3.09 -7.73
N SER A 115 9.49 -2.42 -8.81
CA SER A 115 8.56 -1.31 -8.71
C SER A 115 7.21 -1.75 -8.13
N MET A 116 6.65 -2.85 -8.65
CA MET A 116 5.42 -3.44 -8.12
C MET A 116 5.54 -3.83 -6.65
N GLU A 117 6.68 -4.38 -6.24
CA GLU A 117 6.96 -4.70 -4.84
C GLU A 117 6.88 -3.46 -3.94
N ARG A 118 7.49 -2.34 -4.34
CA ARG A 118 7.39 -1.07 -3.60
C ARG A 118 5.95 -0.59 -3.50
N PHE A 119 5.17 -0.67 -4.57
CA PHE A 119 3.75 -0.32 -4.55
C PHE A 119 2.98 -1.18 -3.55
N THR A 120 3.26 -2.49 -3.45
CA THR A 120 2.59 -3.33 -2.44
C THR A 120 2.83 -2.84 -1.01
N ARG A 121 4.03 -2.31 -0.70
CA ARG A 121 4.35 -1.74 0.62
C ARG A 121 3.58 -0.45 0.89
N ILE A 122 3.51 0.45 -0.09
CA ILE A 122 2.77 1.72 0.04
C ILE A 122 1.30 1.43 0.30
N TYR A 123 0.66 0.58 -0.52
CA TYR A 123 -0.75 0.24 -0.34
C TYR A 123 -1.01 -0.52 0.97
N GLU A 124 -0.11 -1.42 1.37
CA GLU A 124 -0.19 -2.06 2.67
C GLU A 124 -0.12 -1.03 3.81
N GLY A 125 0.78 -0.05 3.73
CA GLY A 125 0.91 1.03 4.71
C GLY A 125 -0.36 1.85 4.85
N ILE A 126 -0.97 2.26 3.71
CA ILE A 126 -2.24 2.99 3.70
C ILE A 126 -3.34 2.19 4.43
N HIS A 127 -3.50 0.91 4.08
CA HIS A 127 -4.50 0.06 4.74
C HIS A 127 -4.16 -0.22 6.21
N ALA A 128 -2.89 -0.32 6.58
CA ALA A 128 -2.48 -0.48 7.98
C ALA A 128 -2.81 0.76 8.82
N THR A 129 -2.64 1.96 8.27
CA THR A 129 -3.05 3.21 8.91
C THR A 129 -4.56 3.23 9.14
N PHE A 130 -5.35 2.94 8.11
CA PHE A 130 -6.82 2.89 8.25
C PHE A 130 -7.30 1.74 9.13
N LEU A 131 -6.58 0.61 9.17
CA LEU A 131 -6.82 -0.47 10.13
C LEU A 131 -6.72 0.05 11.56
N GLY A 132 -5.65 0.80 11.87
CA GLY A 132 -5.43 1.42 13.18
C GLY A 132 -6.55 2.38 13.57
N VAL A 133 -6.96 3.27 12.64
CA VAL A 133 -8.10 4.17 12.86
C VAL A 133 -9.38 3.37 13.15
N GLY A 134 -9.69 2.34 12.35
CA GLY A 134 -10.87 1.51 12.57
C GLY A 134 -10.85 0.74 13.89
N VAL A 135 -9.67 0.29 14.35
CA VAL A 135 -9.51 -0.34 15.68
C VAL A 135 -9.77 0.68 16.79
N ALA A 136 -9.26 1.91 16.67
CA ALA A 136 -9.53 2.96 17.66
C ALA A 136 -11.01 3.34 17.71
N THR A 137 -11.68 3.46 16.55
CA THR A 137 -13.12 3.70 16.47
C THR A 137 -13.92 2.56 17.11
N MET A 138 -13.56 1.31 16.83
CA MET A 138 -14.19 0.14 17.44
C MET A 138 -14.04 0.15 18.97
N ALA A 139 -12.85 0.48 19.48
CA ALA A 139 -12.61 0.57 20.93
C ALA A 139 -13.47 1.67 21.59
N ALA A 140 -13.62 2.83 20.94
CA ALA A 140 -14.50 3.90 21.42
C ALA A 140 -15.97 3.48 21.44
N GLN A 141 -16.44 2.77 20.41
CA GLN A 141 -17.80 2.24 20.34
C GLN A 141 -18.07 1.21 21.46
N LEU A 142 -17.12 0.31 21.72
CA LEU A 142 -17.22 -0.66 22.82
C LEU A 142 -17.30 0.04 24.19
N GLN A 143 -16.48 1.07 24.42
CA GLN A 143 -16.53 1.87 25.65
C GLN A 143 -17.89 2.58 25.82
N ALA A 144 -18.49 3.03 24.73
CA ALA A 144 -19.82 3.63 24.72
C ALA A 144 -20.97 2.60 24.78
N GLY A 145 -20.69 1.30 24.88
CA GLY A 145 -21.70 0.23 24.89
C GLY A 145 -22.36 -0.03 23.53
N GLN A 146 -21.83 0.53 22.44
CA GLN A 146 -22.37 0.42 21.08
C GLN A 146 -21.88 -0.86 20.39
N ILE A 147 -22.31 -2.01 20.88
CA ILE A 147 -21.83 -3.32 20.40
C ILE A 147 -22.12 -3.55 18.92
N GLU A 148 -23.30 -3.17 18.43
CA GLU A 148 -23.67 -3.30 17.02
C GLU A 148 -22.77 -2.45 16.11
N GLY A 149 -22.49 -1.21 16.53
CA GLY A 149 -21.57 -0.32 15.84
C GLY A 149 -20.15 -0.89 15.79
N ALA A 150 -19.65 -1.39 16.92
CA ALA A 150 -18.34 -2.03 17.00
C ALA A 150 -18.26 -3.28 16.09
N ALA A 151 -19.29 -4.12 16.07
CA ALA A 151 -19.35 -5.30 15.21
C ALA A 151 -19.37 -4.93 13.72
N PHE A 152 -20.15 -3.91 13.34
CA PHE A 152 -20.17 -3.39 11.98
C PHE A 152 -18.80 -2.83 11.56
N THR A 153 -18.18 -1.99 12.41
CA THR A 153 -16.84 -1.45 12.21
C THR A 153 -15.82 -2.59 12.04
N ALA A 154 -15.86 -3.61 12.89
CA ALA A 154 -14.96 -4.76 12.80
C ALA A 154 -15.11 -5.50 11.46
N GLY A 155 -16.35 -5.74 11.02
CA GLY A 155 -16.63 -6.38 9.73
C GLY A 155 -16.09 -5.56 8.55
N LEU A 156 -16.38 -4.26 8.52
CA LEU A 156 -15.91 -3.37 7.46
C LEU A 156 -14.38 -3.25 7.46
N ASN A 157 -13.76 -3.09 8.63
CA ASN A 157 -12.31 -2.96 8.78
C ASN A 157 -11.59 -4.25 8.35
N THR A 158 -12.21 -5.41 8.60
CA THR A 158 -11.71 -6.69 8.11
C THR A 158 -11.72 -6.74 6.58
N LEU A 159 -12.84 -6.40 5.95
CA LEU A 159 -13.00 -6.47 4.49
C LEU A 159 -12.17 -5.42 3.73
N VAL A 160 -12.04 -4.22 4.28
CA VAL A 160 -11.45 -3.05 3.59
C VAL A 160 -9.99 -2.82 3.98
N ASN A 161 -9.51 -3.34 5.11
CA ASN A 161 -8.11 -3.14 5.51
C ASN A 161 -7.37 -4.46 5.73
N VAL A 162 -7.90 -5.40 6.51
CA VAL A 162 -7.20 -6.68 6.79
C VAL A 162 -7.01 -7.50 5.50
N TYR A 163 -8.07 -7.71 4.72
CA TYR A 163 -7.98 -8.46 3.46
C TYR A 163 -7.07 -7.82 2.42
N PRO A 164 -7.10 -6.48 2.20
CA PRO A 164 -6.12 -5.82 1.35
C PRO A 164 -4.67 -5.96 1.84
N ILE A 165 -4.40 -5.80 3.14
CA ILE A 165 -3.05 -6.04 3.71
C ILE A 165 -2.58 -7.47 3.38
N MET A 166 -3.42 -8.47 3.65
CA MET A 166 -3.10 -9.87 3.31
C MET A 166 -2.87 -10.07 1.81
N THR A 167 -3.67 -9.39 0.97
CA THR A 167 -3.52 -9.45 -0.49
C THR A 167 -2.18 -8.86 -0.94
N GLN A 168 -1.77 -7.72 -0.37
CA GLN A 168 -0.47 -7.11 -0.68
C GLN A 168 0.70 -8.01 -0.26
N ARG A 169 0.64 -8.59 0.95
CA ARG A 169 1.65 -9.54 1.43
C ARG A 169 1.73 -10.82 0.60
N TYR A 170 0.57 -11.38 0.24
CA TYR A 170 0.48 -12.52 -0.67
C TYR A 170 1.13 -12.23 -2.03
N ASN A 171 0.84 -11.05 -2.61
CA ASN A 171 1.45 -10.64 -3.87
C ASN A 171 2.97 -10.45 -3.71
N ARG A 172 3.43 -9.78 -2.66
CA ARG A 172 4.85 -9.53 -2.38
C ARG A 172 5.66 -10.82 -2.25
N SER A 173 5.15 -11.81 -1.51
CA SER A 173 5.79 -13.15 -1.40
C SER A 173 5.99 -13.81 -2.77
N ARG A 174 5.02 -13.68 -3.68
CA ARG A 174 5.14 -14.20 -5.05
C ARG A 174 6.11 -13.39 -5.93
N LEU A 175 6.16 -12.07 -5.74
CA LEU A 175 7.10 -11.20 -6.46
C LEU A 175 8.54 -11.55 -6.12
N TYR A 176 8.88 -11.74 -4.84
CA TYR A 176 10.24 -12.11 -4.44
C TYR A 176 10.71 -13.42 -5.08
N ARG A 177 9.87 -14.44 -5.10
CA ARG A 177 10.17 -15.71 -5.79
C ARG A 177 10.42 -15.52 -7.28
N THR A 178 9.71 -14.58 -7.91
CA THR A 178 9.85 -14.32 -9.35
C THR A 178 11.12 -13.52 -9.64
N ILE A 179 11.40 -12.49 -8.85
CA ILE A 179 12.61 -11.67 -8.94
C ILE A 179 13.85 -12.55 -8.78
N HIS A 180 13.92 -13.36 -7.72
CA HIS A 180 15.06 -14.26 -7.47
C HIS A 180 15.35 -15.17 -8.66
N LYS A 181 14.31 -15.84 -9.20
CA LYS A 181 14.44 -16.72 -10.36
C LYS A 181 14.92 -15.99 -11.62
N MET A 182 14.54 -14.72 -11.80
CA MET A 182 14.98 -13.93 -12.95
C MET A 182 16.42 -13.46 -12.80
N GLU A 183 16.83 -13.04 -11.60
CA GLU A 183 18.20 -12.64 -11.28
C GLU A 183 19.18 -13.83 -11.42
N GLU A 184 18.81 -15.02 -10.93
CA GLU A 184 19.60 -16.26 -11.11
C GLU A 184 19.81 -16.59 -12.60
N ARG A 185 18.76 -16.45 -13.42
CA ARG A 185 18.85 -16.70 -14.86
C ARG A 185 19.79 -15.72 -15.56
N GLN A 186 19.73 -14.44 -15.18
CA GLN A 186 20.62 -13.40 -15.72
C GLN A 186 22.08 -13.63 -15.32
N GLN A 187 22.34 -14.07 -14.09
CA GLN A 187 23.68 -14.42 -13.63
C GLN A 187 24.24 -15.62 -14.39
N ASN A 188 23.43 -16.66 -14.58
CA ASN A 188 23.83 -17.86 -15.32
C ASN A 188 24.07 -17.59 -16.82
N SER A 189 23.31 -16.68 -17.44
CA SER A 189 23.55 -16.28 -18.84
C SER A 189 24.81 -15.44 -19.03
N ASN A 190 25.26 -14.76 -17.97
CA ASN A 190 26.46 -13.91 -18.00
C ASN A 190 27.75 -14.66 -17.60
N GLN A 191 27.66 -15.93 -17.18
CA GLN A 191 28.84 -16.75 -16.91
C GLN A 191 29.45 -17.26 -18.22
N PRO A 192 30.78 -17.18 -18.41
CA PRO A 192 31.45 -17.77 -19.56
C PRO A 192 31.24 -19.30 -19.56
N PRO A 193 31.16 -19.94 -20.73
CA PRO A 193 30.96 -21.38 -20.82
C PRO A 193 32.07 -22.12 -20.07
N LYS A 194 31.70 -23.12 -19.26
CA LYS A 194 32.70 -23.97 -18.58
C LYS A 194 33.58 -24.65 -19.64
N PRO A 195 34.91 -24.70 -19.45
CA PRO A 195 35.79 -25.42 -20.37
C PRO A 195 35.35 -26.89 -20.42
N GLN A 196 35.21 -27.42 -21.64
CA GLN A 196 34.92 -28.84 -21.85
C GLN A 196 36.21 -29.61 -21.49
N SER A 197 36.11 -30.47 -20.48
CA SER A 197 37.18 -31.38 -20.04
C SER A 197 37.26 -32.62 -20.91
#